data_AF-A0AAN6QRH4-F1
#
_entry.id   AF-A0AAN6QRH4-F1
#
_cell.length_a   1.000
_cell.length_b   1.000
_cell.length_c   1.000
_cell.angle_alpha   90.00
_cell.angle_beta   90.00
_cell.angle_gamma   90.00
#
_symmetry.space_group_name_H-M   'P 1'
#
loop_
_entity.id
_entity.type
_entity.pdbx_description
1 polymer ?
#
loop_
_entity_poly.entity_id
_entity_poly.type
_entity_poly.pdbx_seq_one_letter_code
_entity_poly.pdbx_strand_id
1 'polypeptide(L)'
;MSQNHLTSENIARLASRIPNGTWDTHMHVVDPRAFPLSKDAQYQPSPHTLDDAHAFLNQLGIQKMVIVQPSIYSNDNACTLDGLRRLGSKNGRAVVQFDPETTSREQLREWHDLGVRGVRLNFKSVGGKVEQAALTASMRRYADAVRELGWVLELYIALEDVPLLEKAMAEELGLKVCVDHFGHPSPESMEKAKKAQDLPGFDSLVRLLERGQTWVKVSASYRLSRDPTHPIVESLCREILKTRPDRCVFATDWPHTRFDGLDVVPYLDAVLDAIEAEGISLQQVLRTFTTSRPAAMRLPYIDDDPKMETPEDEAVVQRVKERRGGKLIALDKALLHAPPVADGWNSFLKSIRTQTTLTDSVRELAISRVAALNQAWYEWDAHAPLLKKTKVLSDETVEKIKDKSWSGEGLDEKHAAVLEYTDAMTVGCVVKQAKFDKLKGLFKEREVVEITATVAAYNCVSRFLVALDVGEMAEKYGVDMK
;
A
#
# COMPACT_ATOMS: atom_id res chain seq x y z
N MET A 1 -11.80 5.29 -44.93
CA MET A 1 -12.27 4.28 -43.96
C MET A 1 -11.17 3.24 -43.80
N SER A 2 -10.40 3.34 -42.71
CA SER A 2 -9.37 2.37 -42.33
C SER A 2 -9.32 2.41 -40.81
N GLN A 3 -10.30 1.75 -40.17
CA GLN A 3 -10.21 1.50 -38.73
C GLN A 3 -9.12 0.45 -38.56
N ASN A 4 -7.97 0.88 -38.02
CA ASN A 4 -6.92 -0.02 -37.55
C ASN A 4 -7.49 -0.88 -36.44
N HIS A 5 -7.98 -2.06 -36.78
CA HIS A 5 -8.16 -3.13 -35.82
C HIS A 5 -6.77 -3.48 -35.28
N LEU A 6 -6.53 -3.12 -34.02
CA LEU A 6 -5.55 -3.79 -33.17
C LEU A 6 -5.67 -5.29 -33.47
N THR A 7 -4.59 -5.96 -33.86
CA THR A 7 -4.69 -7.41 -34.08
C THR A 7 -5.02 -8.04 -32.73
N SER A 8 -6.22 -8.62 -32.60
CA SER A 8 -6.77 -9.12 -31.34
C SER A 8 -5.83 -10.05 -30.57
N GLU A 9 -4.90 -10.69 -31.28
CA GLU A 9 -3.86 -11.56 -30.75
C GLU A 9 -2.79 -10.82 -29.93
N ASN A 10 -2.33 -9.64 -30.36
CA ASN A 10 -1.32 -8.86 -29.62
C ASN A 10 -1.88 -8.32 -28.30
N ILE A 11 -3.13 -7.84 -28.32
CA ILE A 11 -3.83 -7.42 -27.09
C ILE A 11 -4.06 -8.61 -26.18
N ALA A 12 -4.50 -9.76 -26.70
CA ALA A 12 -4.70 -10.96 -25.88
C ALA A 12 -3.40 -11.42 -25.21
N ARG A 13 -2.26 -11.38 -25.93
CA ARG A 13 -0.94 -11.66 -25.36
C ARG A 13 -0.60 -10.70 -24.22
N LEU A 14 -0.72 -9.40 -24.46
CA LEU A 14 -0.42 -8.39 -23.44
C LEU A 14 -1.33 -8.56 -22.20
N ALA A 15 -2.63 -8.71 -22.42
CA ALA A 15 -3.63 -8.92 -21.37
C ALA A 15 -3.35 -10.16 -20.52
N SER A 16 -2.83 -11.24 -21.13
CA SER A 16 -2.49 -12.47 -20.40
C SER A 16 -1.34 -12.30 -19.40
N ARG A 17 -0.48 -11.31 -19.60
CA ARG A 17 0.63 -10.96 -18.70
C ARG A 17 0.19 -10.00 -17.60
N ILE A 18 -0.79 -9.13 -17.87
CA ILE A 18 -1.25 -8.11 -16.93
C ILE A 18 -1.90 -8.78 -15.72
N PRO A 19 -1.37 -8.58 -14.51
CA PRO A 19 -1.94 -9.25 -13.35
C PRO A 19 -3.32 -8.72 -12.96
N ASN A 20 -4.19 -9.60 -12.47
CA ASN A 20 -5.48 -9.21 -11.92
C ASN A 20 -5.32 -8.14 -10.83
N GLY A 21 -6.16 -7.10 -10.84
CA GLY A 21 -6.12 -6.04 -9.84
C GLY A 21 -5.04 -4.96 -10.07
N THR A 22 -4.40 -4.98 -11.25
CA THR A 22 -3.58 -3.89 -11.79
C THR A 22 -4.34 -2.56 -11.74
N TRP A 23 -3.60 -1.48 -11.48
CA TRP A 23 -4.06 -0.11 -11.62
C TRP A 23 -3.42 0.53 -12.84
N ASP A 24 -4.23 1.19 -13.67
CA ASP A 24 -3.72 2.20 -14.60
C ASP A 24 -3.57 3.53 -13.86
N THR A 25 -2.35 4.01 -13.67
CA THR A 25 -2.06 5.14 -12.76
C THR A 25 -2.01 6.50 -13.43
N HIS A 26 -2.23 6.57 -14.74
CA HIS A 26 -2.30 7.84 -15.46
C HIS A 26 -3.17 7.67 -16.70
N MET A 27 -4.34 8.30 -16.68
CA MET A 27 -5.19 8.46 -17.85
C MET A 27 -6.02 9.74 -17.74
N HIS A 28 -6.59 10.19 -18.85
CA HIS A 28 -7.45 11.36 -18.90
C HIS A 28 -8.85 11.00 -19.42
N VAL A 29 -9.89 11.37 -18.69
CA VAL A 29 -11.26 11.41 -19.23
C VAL A 29 -11.52 12.82 -19.74
N VAL A 30 -12.06 12.92 -20.95
CA VAL A 30 -12.25 14.18 -21.67
C VAL A 30 -13.62 14.19 -22.32
N ASP A 31 -14.56 15.00 -21.83
CA ASP A 31 -15.85 15.20 -22.49
C ASP A 31 -16.21 16.70 -22.65
N PRO A 32 -15.67 17.38 -23.69
CA PRO A 32 -15.97 18.79 -23.95
C PRO A 32 -17.43 19.05 -24.36
N ARG A 33 -18.26 18.01 -24.57
CA ARG A 33 -19.70 18.18 -24.83
C ARG A 33 -20.46 18.47 -23.54
N ALA A 34 -20.02 17.85 -22.44
CA ALA A 34 -20.65 17.96 -21.13
C ALA A 34 -19.95 18.96 -20.21
N PHE A 35 -18.63 19.14 -20.35
CA PHE A 35 -17.81 19.99 -19.50
C PHE A 35 -17.08 21.06 -20.33
N PRO A 36 -17.20 22.35 -19.99
CA PRO A 36 -16.58 23.41 -20.78
C PRO A 36 -15.06 23.37 -20.69
N LEU A 37 -14.39 23.64 -21.82
CA LEU A 37 -12.93 23.83 -21.84
C LEU A 37 -12.54 25.12 -21.12
N SER A 38 -11.34 25.13 -20.53
CA SER A 38 -10.71 26.34 -20.03
C SER A 38 -10.49 27.34 -21.17
N LYS A 39 -10.53 28.64 -20.85
CA LYS A 39 -10.18 29.71 -21.80
C LYS A 39 -8.74 29.62 -22.30
N ASP A 40 -7.85 29.03 -21.49
CA ASP A 40 -6.43 28.87 -21.81
C ASP A 40 -6.10 27.50 -22.43
N ALA A 41 -7.13 26.72 -22.80
CA ALA A 41 -6.94 25.40 -23.39
C ALA A 41 -6.12 25.50 -24.69
N GLN A 42 -5.01 24.77 -24.76
CA GLN A 42 -4.07 24.81 -25.88
C GLN A 42 -4.55 24.04 -27.12
N TYR A 43 -5.60 23.23 -26.99
CA TYR A 43 -6.19 22.45 -28.08
C TYR A 43 -7.62 22.04 -27.73
N GLN A 44 -8.40 21.66 -28.75
CA GLN A 44 -9.76 21.14 -28.61
C GLN A 44 -9.76 19.63 -28.91
N PRO A 45 -9.91 18.76 -27.89
CA PRO A 45 -9.91 17.32 -28.10
C PRO A 45 -11.25 16.79 -28.61
N SER A 46 -11.20 15.63 -29.28
CA SER A 46 -12.38 14.77 -29.39
C SER A 46 -12.75 14.18 -28.02
N PRO A 47 -14.03 13.84 -27.79
CA PRO A 47 -14.44 13.22 -26.54
C PRO A 47 -13.91 11.80 -26.40
N HIS A 48 -13.38 11.53 -25.21
CA HIS A 48 -12.83 10.28 -24.72
C HIS A 48 -13.41 10.07 -23.31
N THR A 49 -14.56 9.42 -23.26
CA THR A 49 -15.39 9.31 -22.05
C THR A 49 -14.88 8.20 -21.12
N LEU A 50 -15.42 8.14 -19.91
CA LEU A 50 -15.12 7.04 -18.99
C LEU A 50 -15.53 5.67 -19.57
N ASP A 51 -16.61 5.62 -20.35
CA ASP A 51 -17.07 4.37 -20.98
C ASP A 51 -16.08 3.90 -22.06
N ASP A 52 -15.52 4.84 -22.83
CA ASP A 52 -14.45 4.54 -23.79
C ASP A 52 -13.19 4.04 -23.09
N ALA A 53 -12.83 4.64 -21.95
CA ALA A 53 -11.71 4.19 -21.13
C ALA A 53 -11.92 2.77 -20.59
N HIS A 54 -13.12 2.46 -20.09
CA HIS A 54 -13.48 1.10 -19.68
C HIS A 54 -13.40 0.12 -20.84
N ALA A 55 -13.92 0.48 -22.02
CA ALA A 55 -13.85 -0.35 -23.20
C ALA A 55 -12.40 -0.67 -23.61
N PHE A 56 -11.49 0.30 -23.48
CA PHE A 56 -10.06 0.10 -23.71
C PHE A 56 -9.42 -0.79 -22.62
N LEU A 57 -9.55 -0.42 -21.34
CA LEU A 57 -8.89 -1.11 -20.24
C LEU A 57 -9.41 -2.53 -19.99
N ASN A 58 -10.69 -2.79 -20.28
CA ASN A 58 -11.25 -4.15 -20.20
C ASN A 58 -10.59 -5.13 -21.18
N GLN A 59 -10.12 -4.66 -22.34
CA GLN A 59 -9.35 -5.50 -23.26
C GLN A 59 -8.01 -5.95 -22.67
N LEU A 60 -7.48 -5.18 -21.71
CA LEU A 60 -6.25 -5.46 -20.97
C LEU A 60 -6.51 -6.17 -19.62
N GLY A 61 -7.77 -6.43 -19.26
CA GLY A 61 -8.14 -6.97 -17.95
C GLY A 61 -7.99 -5.97 -16.78
N ILE A 62 -7.82 -4.67 -17.06
CA ILE A 62 -7.64 -3.62 -16.06
C ILE A 62 -9.00 -3.01 -15.70
N GLN A 63 -9.32 -2.99 -14.41
CA GLN A 63 -10.58 -2.42 -13.90
C GLN A 63 -10.38 -1.17 -13.05
N LYS A 64 -9.15 -0.94 -12.57
CA LYS A 64 -8.84 0.13 -11.63
C LYS A 64 -8.02 1.20 -12.32
N MET A 65 -8.37 2.47 -12.11
CA MET A 65 -7.74 3.57 -12.79
C MET A 65 -7.63 4.82 -11.93
N VAL A 66 -6.60 5.62 -12.21
CA VAL A 66 -6.39 6.96 -11.68
C VAL A 66 -6.70 7.96 -12.78
N ILE A 67 -7.81 8.70 -12.63
CA ILE A 67 -8.15 9.79 -13.56
C ILE A 67 -7.32 11.01 -13.18
N VAL A 68 -6.42 11.41 -14.07
CA VAL A 68 -5.58 12.59 -13.89
C VAL A 68 -6.22 13.77 -14.62
N GLN A 69 -6.29 14.92 -13.95
CA GLN A 69 -6.85 16.14 -14.52
C GLN A 69 -6.03 16.58 -15.77
N PRO A 70 -6.68 16.69 -16.95
CA PRO A 70 -6.01 17.18 -18.15
C PRO A 70 -5.97 18.71 -18.17
N SER A 71 -4.89 19.29 -18.70
CA SER A 71 -4.64 20.74 -18.67
C SER A 71 -5.70 21.59 -19.40
N ILE A 72 -6.45 20.98 -20.33
CA ILE A 72 -7.54 21.64 -21.08
C ILE A 72 -8.68 22.15 -20.21
N TYR A 73 -8.85 21.60 -19.00
CA TYR A 73 -9.89 22.02 -18.04
C TYR A 73 -9.33 22.90 -16.92
N SER A 74 -8.00 23.13 -16.86
CA SER A 74 -7.36 23.90 -15.80
C SER A 74 -7.79 23.39 -14.40
N ASN A 75 -8.18 24.28 -13.50
CA ASN A 75 -8.64 23.97 -12.15
C ASN A 75 -10.12 23.50 -12.06
N ASP A 76 -10.84 23.43 -13.18
CA ASP A 76 -12.19 22.86 -13.20
C ASP A 76 -12.10 21.32 -13.27
N ASN A 77 -12.22 20.68 -12.12
CA ASN A 77 -12.14 19.22 -12.00
C ASN A 77 -13.48 18.51 -12.26
N ALA A 78 -14.53 19.19 -12.74
CA ALA A 78 -15.87 18.59 -12.84
C ALA A 78 -15.89 17.29 -13.65
N CYS A 79 -15.22 17.23 -14.81
CA CYS A 79 -15.12 16.03 -15.63
C CYS A 79 -14.39 14.88 -14.90
N THR A 80 -13.28 15.19 -14.23
CA THR A 80 -12.49 14.22 -13.46
C THR A 80 -13.26 13.68 -12.26
N LEU A 81 -13.96 14.55 -11.53
CA LEU A 81 -14.74 14.17 -10.34
C LEU A 81 -16.01 13.40 -10.72
N ASP A 82 -16.65 13.71 -11.85
CA ASP A 82 -17.75 12.90 -12.38
C ASP A 82 -17.30 11.46 -12.70
N GLY A 83 -16.19 11.33 -13.42
CA GLY A 83 -15.58 10.02 -13.70
C GLY A 83 -15.25 9.26 -12.41
N LEU A 84 -14.67 9.93 -11.40
CA LEU A 84 -14.34 9.31 -10.12
C LEU A 84 -15.59 8.84 -9.35
N ARG A 85 -16.67 9.63 -9.33
CA ARG A 85 -17.95 9.23 -8.72
C ARG A 85 -18.51 7.97 -9.35
N ARG A 86 -18.47 7.88 -10.68
CA ARG A 86 -18.96 6.72 -11.44
C ARG A 86 -18.11 5.47 -11.21
N LEU A 87 -16.79 5.61 -11.06
CA LEU A 87 -15.87 4.50 -10.75
C LEU A 87 -16.03 3.98 -9.31
N GLY A 88 -16.30 4.87 -8.36
CA GLY A 88 -16.36 4.57 -6.93
C GLY A 88 -14.99 4.26 -6.31
N SER A 89 -14.91 4.28 -4.98
CA SER A 89 -13.65 4.17 -4.23
C SER A 89 -12.96 2.80 -4.32
N LYS A 90 -13.63 1.77 -4.85
CA LYS A 90 -13.03 0.44 -5.07
C LYS A 90 -12.11 0.41 -6.30
N ASN A 91 -12.48 1.15 -7.35
CA ASN A 91 -11.85 1.07 -8.67
C ASN A 91 -11.28 2.42 -9.15
N GLY A 92 -11.71 3.53 -8.56
CA GLY A 92 -11.31 4.88 -8.97
C GLY A 92 -10.43 5.58 -7.95
N ARG A 93 -9.41 6.26 -8.44
CA ARG A 93 -8.71 7.37 -7.77
C ARG A 93 -8.62 8.53 -8.73
N ALA A 94 -8.30 9.71 -8.22
CA ALA A 94 -7.99 10.83 -9.09
C ALA A 94 -6.84 11.68 -8.57
N VAL A 95 -6.24 12.40 -9.51
CA VAL A 95 -5.26 13.47 -9.28
C VAL A 95 -5.83 14.72 -9.92
N VAL A 96 -6.12 15.72 -9.09
CA VAL A 96 -6.81 16.96 -9.48
C VAL A 96 -5.84 18.10 -9.73
N GLN A 97 -6.33 19.23 -10.22
CA GLN A 97 -5.58 20.50 -10.27
C GLN A 97 -6.42 21.58 -9.58
N PHE A 98 -5.83 22.42 -8.74
CA PHE A 98 -6.55 23.48 -8.04
C PHE A 98 -5.62 24.63 -7.68
N ASP A 99 -6.18 25.78 -7.27
CA ASP A 99 -5.40 26.88 -6.73
C ASP A 99 -5.44 26.83 -5.18
N PRO A 100 -4.29 26.66 -4.50
CA PRO A 100 -4.20 26.63 -3.04
C PRO A 100 -4.72 27.90 -2.35
N GLU A 101 -4.73 29.04 -3.02
CA GLU A 101 -5.18 30.31 -2.44
C GLU A 101 -6.71 30.44 -2.42
N THR A 102 -7.40 29.79 -3.37
CA THR A 102 -8.85 29.90 -3.50
C THR A 102 -9.61 28.65 -3.09
N THR A 103 -8.94 27.51 -2.98
CA THR A 103 -9.58 26.22 -2.67
C THR A 103 -9.65 26.00 -1.17
N SER A 104 -10.85 25.82 -0.61
CA SER A 104 -11.02 25.64 0.83
C SER A 104 -10.57 24.26 1.32
N ARG A 105 -10.22 24.17 2.61
CA ARG A 105 -9.88 22.88 3.26
C ARG A 105 -11.05 21.90 3.22
N GLU A 106 -12.28 22.41 3.34
CA GLU A 106 -13.51 21.62 3.26
C GLU A 106 -13.66 20.98 1.87
N GLN A 107 -13.37 21.74 0.81
CA GLN A 107 -13.42 21.22 -0.56
C GLN A 107 -12.37 20.12 -0.79
N LEU A 108 -11.15 20.30 -0.26
CA LEU A 108 -10.09 19.30 -0.35
C LEU A 108 -10.44 18.01 0.41
N ARG A 109 -11.12 18.12 1.56
CA ARG A 109 -11.64 16.97 2.32
C ARG A 109 -12.75 16.25 1.55
N GLU A 110 -13.70 16.97 0.96
CA GLU A 110 -14.74 16.38 0.12
C GLU A 110 -14.13 15.57 -1.04
N TRP A 111 -13.13 16.14 -1.72
CA TRP A 111 -12.39 15.45 -2.77
C TRP A 111 -11.62 14.24 -2.24
N HIS A 112 -11.03 14.35 -1.05
CA HIS A 112 -10.37 13.22 -0.41
C HIS A 112 -11.35 12.07 -0.14
N ASP A 113 -12.51 12.35 0.43
CA ASP A 113 -13.52 11.35 0.75
C ASP A 113 -14.08 10.69 -0.51
N LEU A 114 -14.18 11.46 -1.61
CA LEU A 114 -14.56 10.93 -2.92
C LEU A 114 -13.51 9.98 -3.52
N GLY A 115 -12.23 10.14 -3.17
CA GLY A 115 -11.15 9.26 -3.63
C GLY A 115 -9.96 9.97 -4.30
N VAL A 116 -9.90 11.30 -4.28
CA VAL A 116 -8.75 12.06 -4.77
C VAL A 116 -7.54 11.80 -3.86
N ARG A 117 -6.37 11.54 -4.44
CA ARG A 117 -5.13 11.22 -3.70
C ARG A 117 -3.91 11.98 -4.16
N GLY A 118 -4.06 12.93 -5.08
CA GLY A 118 -2.96 13.72 -5.58
C GLY A 118 -3.40 15.04 -6.17
N VAL A 119 -2.42 15.93 -6.35
CA VAL A 119 -2.55 17.15 -7.14
C VAL A 119 -1.48 17.16 -8.22
N ARG A 120 -1.87 17.58 -9.42
CA ARG A 120 -0.98 17.64 -10.58
C ARG A 120 -0.37 19.02 -10.73
N LEU A 121 0.95 19.08 -10.87
CA LEU A 121 1.70 20.27 -11.25
C LEU A 121 2.40 20.02 -12.59
N ASN A 122 2.04 20.80 -13.60
CA ASN A 122 2.55 20.65 -14.95
C ASN A 122 3.54 21.78 -15.27
N PHE A 123 4.83 21.49 -15.13
CA PHE A 123 5.91 22.44 -15.45
C PHE A 123 6.41 22.29 -16.90
N LYS A 124 6.13 21.17 -17.56
CA LYS A 124 6.59 20.88 -18.93
C LYS A 124 5.73 21.52 -20.01
N SER A 125 4.40 21.47 -19.87
CA SER A 125 3.48 21.87 -20.95
C SER A 125 3.18 23.37 -20.98
N VAL A 126 3.49 24.09 -19.90
CA VAL A 126 3.17 25.53 -19.75
C VAL A 126 4.20 26.43 -20.47
N GLY A 127 5.37 25.89 -20.82
CA GLY A 127 6.46 26.62 -21.46
C GLY A 127 7.21 27.55 -20.49
N GLY A 128 8.51 27.76 -20.76
CA GLY A 128 9.39 28.58 -19.93
C GLY A 128 10.45 27.77 -19.17
N LYS A 129 11.48 28.46 -18.68
CA LYS A 129 12.49 27.86 -17.80
C LYS A 129 11.93 27.71 -16.40
N VAL A 130 12.13 26.53 -15.80
CA VAL A 130 11.80 26.30 -14.39
C VAL A 130 12.92 26.89 -13.54
N GLU A 131 12.62 27.98 -12.83
CA GLU A 131 13.57 28.57 -11.89
C GLU A 131 13.46 27.90 -10.51
N GLN A 132 14.60 27.66 -9.84
CA GLN A 132 14.66 26.92 -8.58
C GLN A 132 13.70 27.50 -7.52
N ALA A 133 13.74 28.81 -7.30
CA ALA A 133 12.94 29.47 -6.28
C ALA A 133 11.44 29.36 -6.58
N ALA A 134 11.05 29.45 -7.85
CA ALA A 134 9.66 29.33 -8.27
C ALA A 134 9.14 27.89 -8.10
N LEU A 135 9.97 26.90 -8.43
CA LEU A 135 9.64 25.48 -8.22
C LEU A 135 9.45 25.18 -6.73
N THR A 136 10.43 25.52 -5.88
CA THR A 136 10.35 25.28 -4.44
C THR A 136 9.14 26.00 -3.82
N ALA A 137 8.90 27.26 -4.18
CA ALA A 137 7.76 28.02 -3.67
C ALA A 137 6.43 27.38 -4.09
N SER A 138 6.31 26.94 -5.34
CA SER A 138 5.11 26.26 -5.82
C SER A 138 4.90 24.94 -5.08
N MET A 139 5.93 24.08 -4.99
CA MET A 139 5.84 22.81 -4.28
C MET A 139 5.43 22.99 -2.82
N ARG A 140 6.02 23.97 -2.11
CA ARG A 140 5.67 24.30 -0.71
C ARG A 140 4.20 24.67 -0.58
N ARG A 141 3.68 25.57 -1.41
CA ARG A 141 2.26 25.98 -1.37
C ARG A 141 1.30 24.80 -1.51
N TYR A 142 1.55 23.91 -2.47
CA TYR A 142 0.70 22.73 -2.66
C TYR A 142 0.90 21.69 -1.56
N ALA A 143 2.13 21.47 -1.10
CA ALA A 143 2.42 20.60 0.02
C ALA A 143 1.65 21.05 1.28
N ASP A 144 1.70 22.34 1.61
CA ASP A 144 0.98 22.89 2.77
C ASP A 144 -0.53 22.68 2.68
N ALA A 145 -1.11 22.77 1.48
CA ALA A 145 -2.53 22.53 1.26
C ALA A 145 -2.95 21.05 1.47
N VAL A 146 -2.07 20.09 1.14
CA VAL A 146 -2.46 18.66 1.04
C VAL A 146 -1.75 17.72 2.01
N ARG A 147 -0.80 18.22 2.82
CA ARG A 147 0.01 17.41 3.75
C ARG A 147 -0.84 16.62 4.74
N GLU A 148 -1.87 17.24 5.32
CA GLU A 148 -2.82 16.59 6.25
C GLU A 148 -3.61 15.44 5.58
N LEU A 149 -3.80 15.51 4.26
CA LEU A 149 -4.52 14.51 3.47
C LEU A 149 -3.62 13.39 2.94
N GLY A 150 -2.28 13.55 3.08
CA GLY A 150 -1.29 12.59 2.62
C GLY A 150 -1.24 12.42 1.10
N TRP A 151 -1.70 13.42 0.33
CA TRP A 151 -1.72 13.39 -1.13
C TRP A 151 -0.32 13.44 -1.73
N VAL A 152 -0.19 12.90 -2.94
CA VAL A 152 1.03 12.99 -3.76
C VAL A 152 1.02 14.25 -4.62
N LEU A 153 2.17 14.90 -4.78
CA LEU A 153 2.37 15.87 -5.85
C LEU A 153 2.81 15.13 -7.11
N GLU A 154 1.93 15.07 -8.10
CA GLU A 154 2.24 14.51 -9.41
C GLU A 154 2.86 15.60 -10.28
N LEU A 155 4.09 15.38 -10.74
CA LEU A 155 4.91 16.36 -11.45
C LEU A 155 5.14 15.92 -12.88
N TYR A 156 4.66 16.73 -13.82
CA TYR A 156 5.14 16.66 -15.20
C TYR A 156 6.27 17.68 -15.38
N ILE A 157 7.50 17.20 -15.20
CA ILE A 157 8.76 17.97 -15.23
C ILE A 157 9.75 17.31 -16.20
N ALA A 158 10.64 18.08 -16.80
CA ALA A 158 11.71 17.56 -17.67
C ALA A 158 12.82 16.89 -16.84
N LEU A 159 13.48 15.87 -17.39
CA LEU A 159 14.49 15.10 -16.65
C LEU A 159 15.66 16.00 -16.29
N GLU A 160 15.99 16.92 -17.19
CA GLU A 160 17.04 17.94 -17.04
C GLU A 160 16.79 18.88 -15.85
N ASP A 161 15.53 19.06 -15.44
CA ASP A 161 15.12 19.91 -14.32
C ASP A 161 14.95 19.12 -13.01
N VAL A 162 15.08 17.79 -13.02
CA VAL A 162 15.03 16.95 -11.80
C VAL A 162 16.09 17.33 -10.74
N PRO A 163 17.29 17.86 -11.07
CA PRO A 163 18.18 18.41 -10.04
C PRO A 163 17.57 19.57 -9.24
N LEU A 164 16.64 20.34 -9.84
CA LEU A 164 15.92 21.40 -9.12
C LEU A 164 14.88 20.80 -8.16
N LEU A 165 14.19 19.75 -8.61
CA LEU A 165 13.29 18.96 -7.77
C LEU A 165 14.04 18.32 -6.59
N GLU A 166 15.24 17.77 -6.82
CA GLU A 166 16.07 17.18 -5.77
C GLU A 166 16.38 18.18 -4.64
N LYS A 167 16.72 19.42 -5.02
CA LYS A 167 16.97 20.51 -4.08
C LYS A 167 15.69 20.93 -3.35
N ALA A 168 14.58 21.10 -4.05
CA ALA A 168 13.30 21.46 -3.45
C ALA A 168 12.83 20.39 -2.44
N MET A 169 12.98 19.11 -2.79
CA MET A 169 12.66 17.98 -1.90
C MET A 169 13.56 17.90 -0.67
N ALA A 170 14.80 18.41 -0.73
CA ALA A 170 15.67 18.46 0.44
C ALA A 170 15.22 19.50 1.48
N GLU A 171 14.48 20.53 1.06
CA GLU A 171 13.91 21.55 1.95
C GLU A 171 12.55 21.12 2.54
N GLU A 172 11.80 20.25 1.86
CA GLU A 172 10.43 19.87 2.20
C GLU A 172 10.32 18.44 2.75
N LEU A 173 10.42 18.30 4.07
CA LEU A 173 10.30 16.99 4.74
C LEU A 173 8.86 16.41 4.63
N GLY A 174 8.78 15.10 4.38
CA GLY A 174 7.53 14.34 4.39
C GLY A 174 6.65 14.50 3.14
N LEU A 175 7.12 15.21 2.12
CA LEU A 175 6.42 15.37 0.84
C LEU A 175 6.58 14.13 -0.04
N LYS A 176 5.50 13.65 -0.65
CA LYS A 176 5.52 12.57 -1.65
C LYS A 176 5.40 13.16 -3.04
N VAL A 177 6.26 12.71 -3.96
CA VAL A 177 6.27 13.16 -5.35
C VAL A 177 6.13 11.96 -6.29
N CYS A 178 5.39 12.13 -7.39
CA CYS A 178 5.37 11.18 -8.50
C CYS A 178 5.79 11.92 -9.78
N VAL A 179 6.86 11.47 -10.42
CA VAL A 179 7.37 12.04 -11.68
C VAL A 179 6.75 11.30 -12.86
N ASP A 180 6.11 12.05 -13.75
CA ASP A 180 5.43 11.49 -14.93
C ASP A 180 6.42 11.00 -16.01
N HIS A 181 6.03 9.93 -16.71
CA HIS A 181 6.60 9.48 -17.99
C HIS A 181 8.13 9.38 -18.04
N PHE A 182 8.72 8.60 -17.13
CA PHE A 182 10.19 8.43 -16.96
C PHE A 182 10.94 9.74 -16.63
N GLY A 183 10.23 10.83 -16.35
CA GLY A 183 10.78 12.18 -16.22
C GLY A 183 11.02 12.87 -17.56
N HIS A 184 10.52 12.36 -18.69
CA HIS A 184 10.46 13.08 -19.98
C HIS A 184 11.74 13.84 -20.40
N PRO A 185 12.87 13.14 -20.66
CA PRO A 185 14.06 13.75 -21.24
C PRO A 185 13.74 14.43 -22.57
N SER A 186 14.46 15.51 -22.88
CA SER A 186 14.32 16.23 -24.15
C SER A 186 14.80 15.38 -25.34
N PRO A 187 14.26 15.61 -26.54
CA PRO A 187 14.75 14.96 -27.76
C PRO A 187 16.26 15.15 -27.98
N GLU A 188 16.79 16.34 -27.65
CA GLU A 188 18.23 16.64 -27.77
C GLU A 188 19.08 15.77 -26.82
N SER A 189 18.64 15.60 -25.57
CA SER A 189 19.32 14.71 -24.62
C SER A 189 19.23 13.24 -25.04
N MET A 190 18.08 12.81 -25.56
CA MET A 190 17.88 11.45 -26.07
C MET A 190 18.80 11.13 -27.26
N GLU A 191 19.03 12.09 -28.16
CA GLU A 191 19.91 11.92 -29.33
C GLU A 191 21.39 11.78 -28.94
N LYS A 192 21.82 12.48 -27.89
CA LYS A 192 23.23 12.49 -27.45
C LYS A 192 23.59 11.33 -26.52
N ALA A 193 22.62 10.77 -25.81
CA ALA A 193 22.83 9.72 -24.82
C ALA A 193 23.11 8.36 -25.47
N LYS A 194 23.95 7.55 -24.81
CA LYS A 194 24.16 6.13 -25.16
C LYS A 194 23.55 5.18 -24.13
N LYS A 195 23.28 5.69 -22.92
CA LYS A 195 22.65 4.98 -21.80
C LYS A 195 21.95 5.99 -20.88
N ALA A 196 21.12 5.50 -19.95
CA ALA A 196 20.35 6.34 -19.03
C ALA A 196 21.21 7.36 -18.26
N GLN A 197 22.41 6.96 -17.80
CA GLN A 197 23.30 7.82 -17.02
C GLN A 197 23.86 9.01 -17.82
N ASP A 198 23.79 8.98 -19.15
CA ASP A 198 24.21 10.12 -19.97
C ASP A 198 23.13 11.21 -20.04
N LEU A 199 21.89 10.90 -19.61
CA LEU A 199 20.79 11.86 -19.61
C LEU A 199 20.95 12.85 -18.46
N PRO A 200 20.94 14.17 -18.73
CA PRO A 200 21.05 15.17 -17.67
C PRO A 200 19.90 15.03 -16.66
N GLY A 201 20.24 15.02 -15.38
CA GLY A 201 19.28 14.88 -14.28
C GLY A 201 18.93 13.44 -13.89
N PHE A 202 19.38 12.44 -14.64
CA PHE A 202 19.14 11.02 -14.29
C PHE A 202 19.71 10.65 -12.92
N ASP A 203 20.94 11.06 -12.59
CA ASP A 203 21.53 10.77 -11.27
C ASP A 203 20.74 11.41 -10.12
N SER A 204 20.14 12.58 -10.35
CA SER A 204 19.25 13.22 -9.37
C SER A 204 17.96 12.43 -9.18
N LEU A 205 17.41 11.87 -10.27
CA LEU A 205 16.25 10.99 -10.20
C LEU A 205 16.55 9.71 -9.40
N VAL A 206 17.71 9.09 -9.63
CA VAL A 206 18.17 7.92 -8.87
C VAL A 206 18.26 8.24 -7.37
N ARG A 207 18.93 9.33 -6.98
CA ARG A 207 19.02 9.74 -5.56
C ARG A 207 17.65 10.02 -4.94
N LEU A 208 16.73 10.60 -5.71
CA LEU A 208 15.36 10.86 -5.25
C LEU A 208 14.55 9.57 -5.03
N LEU A 209 14.74 8.57 -5.90
CA LEU A 209 14.16 7.23 -5.74
C LEU A 209 14.73 6.54 -4.49
N GLU A 210 16.05 6.56 -4.30
CA GLU A 210 16.72 5.96 -3.14
C GLU A 210 16.26 6.53 -1.80
N ARG A 211 15.94 7.83 -1.74
CA ARG A 211 15.34 8.48 -0.55
C ARG A 211 13.93 7.99 -0.22
N GLY A 212 13.26 7.31 -1.15
CA GLY A 212 12.02 6.57 -0.91
C GLY A 212 10.73 7.40 -0.85
N GLN A 213 10.77 8.72 -1.10
CA GLN A 213 9.59 9.60 -1.17
C GLN A 213 9.19 9.98 -2.60
N THR A 214 9.93 9.49 -3.60
CA THR A 214 9.68 9.77 -5.02
C THR A 214 9.24 8.51 -5.72
N TRP A 215 8.22 8.61 -6.55
CA TRP A 215 7.76 7.58 -7.49
C TRP A 215 7.99 8.04 -8.92
N VAL A 216 8.10 7.10 -9.86
CA VAL A 216 8.18 7.38 -11.29
C VAL A 216 7.12 6.57 -12.03
N LYS A 217 6.37 7.23 -12.93
CA LYS A 217 5.48 6.55 -13.86
C LYS A 217 6.28 6.01 -15.05
N VAL A 218 6.44 4.69 -15.14
CA VAL A 218 7.00 4.01 -16.32
C VAL A 218 5.90 3.89 -17.37
N SER A 219 5.72 4.96 -18.14
CA SER A 219 4.53 5.17 -18.98
C SER A 219 4.83 6.06 -20.18
N ALA A 220 3.97 6.00 -21.19
CA ALA A 220 3.97 6.92 -22.32
C ALA A 220 5.33 7.07 -23.04
N SER A 221 6.10 5.98 -23.19
CA SER A 221 7.39 5.97 -23.89
C SER A 221 7.29 6.46 -25.35
N TYR A 222 6.12 6.33 -25.97
CA TYR A 222 5.81 6.89 -27.29
C TYR A 222 5.95 8.43 -27.36
N ARG A 223 5.92 9.12 -26.21
CA ARG A 223 6.21 10.56 -26.11
C ARG A 223 7.70 10.87 -26.19
N LEU A 224 8.57 9.88 -25.96
CA LEU A 224 10.03 10.02 -26.00
C LEU A 224 10.62 9.54 -27.32
N SER A 225 10.08 8.45 -27.88
CA SER A 225 10.49 7.88 -29.16
C SER A 225 9.32 7.24 -29.89
N ARG A 226 9.35 7.25 -31.22
CA ARG A 226 8.40 6.51 -32.08
C ARG A 226 8.76 5.03 -32.25
N ASP A 227 9.92 4.62 -31.74
CA ASP A 227 10.36 3.24 -31.70
C ASP A 227 10.07 2.68 -30.29
N PRO A 228 9.16 1.69 -30.15
CA PRO A 228 8.87 1.03 -28.88
C PRO A 228 10.08 0.35 -28.23
N THR A 229 11.08 -0.02 -29.05
CA THR A 229 12.30 -0.70 -28.64
C THR A 229 13.52 0.22 -28.56
N HIS A 230 13.28 1.54 -28.48
CA HIS A 230 14.35 2.53 -28.50
C HIS A 230 15.39 2.27 -27.38
N PRO A 231 16.68 2.01 -27.69
CA PRO A 231 17.66 1.53 -26.72
C PRO A 231 17.84 2.44 -25.50
N ILE A 232 17.76 3.76 -25.68
CA ILE A 232 17.88 4.73 -24.58
C ILE A 232 16.64 4.70 -23.67
N VAL A 233 15.44 4.48 -24.23
CA VAL A 233 14.22 4.37 -23.44
C VAL A 233 14.22 3.05 -22.65
N GLU A 234 14.65 1.96 -23.28
CA GLU A 234 14.84 0.68 -22.59
C GLU A 234 15.86 0.82 -21.45
N SER A 235 17.04 1.41 -21.73
CA SER A 235 18.06 1.67 -20.71
C SER A 235 17.50 2.51 -19.56
N LEU A 236 16.77 3.59 -19.86
CA LEU A 236 16.14 4.44 -18.85
C LEU A 236 15.14 3.66 -17.99
N CYS A 237 14.25 2.88 -18.62
CA CYS A 237 13.26 2.07 -17.93
C CYS A 237 13.92 1.06 -16.98
N ARG A 238 14.88 0.29 -17.48
CA ARG A 238 15.58 -0.75 -16.71
C ARG A 238 16.36 -0.18 -15.54
N GLU A 239 17.07 0.92 -15.71
CA GLU A 239 17.85 1.52 -14.61
C GLU A 239 16.94 2.13 -13.52
N ILE A 240 15.80 2.71 -13.88
CA ILE A 240 14.78 3.15 -12.91
C ILE A 240 14.23 1.96 -12.12
N LEU A 241 13.88 0.87 -12.83
CA LEU A 241 13.34 -0.36 -12.25
C LEU A 241 14.35 -1.05 -11.31
N LYS A 242 15.62 -1.14 -11.70
CA LYS A 242 16.70 -1.68 -10.86
C LYS A 242 16.90 -0.90 -9.58
N THR A 243 16.77 0.42 -9.65
CA THR A 243 17.03 1.33 -8.53
C THR A 243 16.01 1.11 -7.40
N ARG A 244 14.71 1.25 -7.70
CA ARG A 244 13.62 1.11 -6.71
C ARG A 244 12.32 0.66 -7.38
N PRO A 245 12.10 -0.66 -7.58
CA PRO A 245 10.90 -1.13 -8.26
C PRO A 245 9.61 -0.87 -7.48
N ASP A 246 9.68 -0.82 -6.15
CA ASP A 246 8.56 -0.43 -5.29
C ASP A 246 8.26 1.09 -5.30
N ARG A 247 8.99 1.85 -6.13
CA ARG A 247 8.74 3.26 -6.44
C ARG A 247 8.44 3.50 -7.91
N CYS A 248 8.20 2.43 -8.67
CA CYS A 248 7.78 2.51 -10.06
C CYS A 248 6.29 2.22 -10.17
N VAL A 249 5.59 2.91 -11.06
CA VAL A 249 4.16 2.73 -11.28
C VAL A 249 3.84 2.65 -12.77
N PHE A 250 2.94 1.73 -13.14
CA PHE A 250 2.50 1.53 -14.52
C PHE A 250 1.35 2.46 -14.90
N ALA A 251 1.36 2.98 -16.13
CA ALA A 251 0.22 3.68 -16.70
C ALA A 251 0.17 3.57 -18.22
N THR A 252 -1.05 3.58 -18.77
CA THR A 252 -1.25 3.55 -20.23
C THR A 252 -1.14 4.94 -20.85
N ASP A 253 -1.44 5.98 -20.08
CA ASP A 253 -1.58 7.36 -20.55
C ASP A 253 -2.68 7.52 -21.62
N TRP A 254 -3.72 6.68 -21.54
CA TRP A 254 -4.91 6.82 -22.36
C TRP A 254 -5.55 8.21 -22.16
N PRO A 255 -6.06 8.89 -23.21
CA PRO A 255 -6.30 8.43 -24.58
C PRO A 255 -5.14 8.71 -25.54
N HIS A 256 -3.92 8.87 -25.02
CA HIS A 256 -2.73 9.17 -25.83
C HIS A 256 -2.84 10.51 -26.57
N THR A 257 -3.32 11.53 -25.86
CA THR A 257 -3.55 12.89 -26.36
C THR A 257 -2.43 13.40 -27.27
N ARG A 258 -2.82 13.83 -28.49
CA ARG A 258 -1.96 14.30 -29.60
C ARG A 258 -1.23 13.19 -30.39
N PHE A 259 -1.54 11.92 -30.13
CA PHE A 259 -1.01 10.76 -30.84
C PHE A 259 -2.17 9.94 -31.44
N ASP A 260 -3.02 10.59 -32.24
CA ASP A 260 -4.18 9.95 -32.85
C ASP A 260 -3.76 8.77 -33.73
N GLY A 261 -4.44 7.63 -33.56
CA GLY A 261 -4.15 6.40 -34.30
C GLY A 261 -2.93 5.62 -33.79
N LEU A 262 -2.34 6.00 -32.65
CA LEU A 262 -1.26 5.24 -32.01
C LEU A 262 -1.71 3.82 -31.63
N ASP A 263 -0.93 2.83 -32.06
CA ASP A 263 -0.94 1.51 -31.44
C ASP A 263 -0.04 1.52 -30.21
N VAL A 264 -0.65 1.54 -29.02
CA VAL A 264 0.07 1.61 -27.74
C VAL A 264 0.60 0.25 -27.30
N VAL A 265 0.11 -0.86 -27.87
CA VAL A 265 0.42 -2.23 -27.39
C VAL A 265 1.92 -2.51 -27.36
N PRO A 266 2.71 -2.21 -28.41
CA PRO A 266 4.15 -2.44 -28.38
C PRO A 266 4.89 -1.66 -27.27
N TYR A 267 4.40 -0.48 -26.91
CA TYR A 267 5.01 0.34 -25.86
C TYR A 267 4.70 -0.18 -24.47
N LEU A 268 3.49 -0.70 -24.25
CA LEU A 268 3.13 -1.36 -22.99
C LEU A 268 3.91 -2.67 -22.83
N ASP A 269 4.02 -3.46 -23.91
CA ASP A 269 4.75 -4.72 -23.91
C ASP A 269 6.23 -4.50 -23.59
N ALA A 270 6.87 -3.48 -24.17
CA ALA A 270 8.25 -3.11 -23.86
C ALA A 270 8.47 -2.75 -22.37
N VAL A 271 7.48 -2.14 -21.71
CA VAL A 271 7.55 -1.88 -20.26
C VAL A 271 7.45 -3.18 -19.47
N LEU A 272 6.54 -4.09 -19.82
CA LEU A 272 6.44 -5.39 -19.15
C LEU A 272 7.71 -6.23 -19.34
N ASP A 273 8.27 -6.22 -20.56
CA ASP A 273 9.53 -6.90 -20.89
C ASP A 273 10.67 -6.35 -20.04
N ALA A 274 10.78 -5.03 -19.88
CA ALA A 274 11.80 -4.42 -19.03
C ALA A 274 11.65 -4.82 -17.55
N ILE A 275 10.42 -4.92 -17.04
CA ILE A 275 10.16 -5.38 -15.65
C ILE A 275 10.61 -6.84 -15.48
N GLU A 276 10.19 -7.72 -16.39
CA GLU A 276 10.52 -9.14 -16.32
C GLU A 276 12.00 -9.42 -16.55
N ALA A 277 12.66 -8.69 -17.47
CA ALA A 277 14.09 -8.81 -17.75
C ALA A 277 14.97 -8.49 -16.54
N GLU A 278 14.48 -7.65 -15.62
CA GLU A 278 15.14 -7.34 -14.35
C GLU A 278 14.76 -8.31 -13.22
N GLY A 279 13.99 -9.37 -13.52
CA GLY A 279 13.53 -10.35 -12.54
C GLY A 279 12.50 -9.80 -11.55
N ILE A 280 11.86 -8.68 -11.88
CA ILE A 280 10.89 -7.99 -11.02
C ILE A 280 9.50 -8.56 -11.32
N SER A 281 8.70 -8.81 -10.28
CA SER A 281 7.33 -9.26 -10.49
C SER A 281 6.48 -8.13 -11.08
N LEU A 282 5.74 -8.40 -12.16
CA LEU A 282 4.75 -7.45 -12.69
C LEU A 282 3.79 -6.94 -11.60
N GLN A 283 3.45 -7.79 -10.62
CA GLN A 283 2.60 -7.42 -9.49
C GLN A 283 3.15 -6.21 -8.71
N GLN A 284 4.47 -6.13 -8.56
CA GLN A 284 5.12 -5.09 -7.75
C GLN A 284 4.95 -3.69 -8.35
N VAL A 285 4.95 -3.58 -9.69
CA VAL A 285 4.85 -2.30 -10.40
C VAL A 285 3.41 -1.98 -10.80
N LEU A 286 2.61 -3.01 -11.16
CA LEU A 286 1.27 -2.83 -11.70
C LEU A 286 0.15 -2.78 -10.65
N ARG A 287 0.32 -3.37 -9.45
CA ARG A 287 -0.68 -3.24 -8.36
C ARG A 287 -0.37 -2.03 -7.48
N THR A 288 -0.60 -0.85 -8.03
CA THR A 288 -0.04 0.41 -7.50
C THR A 288 -0.68 0.98 -6.22
N PHE A 289 -1.71 0.32 -5.68
CA PHE A 289 -2.38 0.79 -4.45
C PHE A 289 -2.82 -0.35 -3.55
N THR A 290 -1.98 -1.38 -3.37
CA THR A 290 -1.93 -1.90 -2.02
C THR A 290 -1.38 -0.77 -1.16
N THR A 291 -2.13 -0.35 -0.15
CA THR A 291 -1.59 0.45 0.97
C THR A 291 -0.48 -0.27 1.72
N SER A 292 0.05 -1.37 1.17
CA SER A 292 1.32 -1.92 1.54
C SER A 292 2.40 -0.86 1.31
N ARG A 293 2.70 -0.11 2.39
CA ARG A 293 4.07 -0.23 2.93
C ARG A 293 4.52 -1.66 2.63
N PRO A 294 5.68 -1.93 1.99
CA PRO A 294 6.13 -3.31 1.81
C PRO A 294 5.83 -4.03 3.10
N ALA A 295 4.97 -5.05 3.04
CA ALA A 295 4.27 -5.59 4.20
C ALA A 295 5.32 -5.83 5.28
N ALA A 296 5.39 -4.88 6.19
CA ALA A 296 6.41 -4.79 7.18
C ALA A 296 5.63 -4.31 8.37
N MET A 297 5.75 -5.10 9.44
CA MET A 297 5.63 -4.62 10.80
C MET A 297 6.02 -3.14 10.89
N ARG A 298 5.33 -2.39 11.75
CA ARG A 298 5.51 -0.93 11.88
C ARG A 298 6.94 -0.51 12.24
N LEU A 299 7.80 -1.46 12.64
CA LEU A 299 9.25 -1.37 12.61
C LEU A 299 9.83 -2.46 11.68
N PRO A 300 10.98 -2.24 11.02
CA PRO A 300 11.66 -3.30 10.28
C PRO A 300 11.91 -4.52 11.18
N TYR A 301 11.79 -5.75 10.65
CA TYR A 301 12.25 -6.92 11.40
C TYR A 301 13.77 -6.88 11.59
N ILE A 302 14.23 -7.37 12.73
CA ILE A 302 15.65 -7.67 12.89
C ILE A 302 16.04 -8.84 11.97
N ASP A 303 17.32 -8.87 11.58
CA ASP A 303 17.86 -9.94 10.72
C ASP A 303 17.74 -11.33 11.36
N ASP A 304 17.83 -12.39 10.55
CA ASP A 304 17.85 -13.77 11.05
C ASP A 304 19.10 -14.08 11.89
N ASP A 305 20.17 -13.29 11.74
CA ASP A 305 21.38 -13.36 12.54
C ASP A 305 21.83 -11.96 13.00
N PRO A 306 21.10 -11.38 13.97
CA PRO A 306 21.35 -10.02 14.40
C PRO A 306 22.61 -9.97 15.25
N LYS A 307 23.49 -9.00 14.98
CA LYS A 307 24.65 -8.72 15.83
C LYS A 307 24.24 -7.77 16.94
N MET A 308 24.35 -8.23 18.18
CA MET A 308 24.03 -7.40 19.34
C MET A 308 25.22 -6.59 19.83
N GLU A 309 24.95 -5.44 20.43
CA GLU A 309 25.99 -4.55 20.97
C GLU A 309 26.64 -5.13 22.24
N THR A 310 25.91 -5.94 22.99
CA THR A 310 26.34 -6.52 24.27
C THR A 310 26.38 -8.05 24.23
N PRO A 311 27.33 -8.70 24.94
CA PRO A 311 27.36 -10.15 25.09
C PRO A 311 26.09 -10.72 25.75
N GLU A 312 25.47 -9.96 26.65
CA GLU A 312 24.24 -10.33 27.35
C GLU A 312 23.06 -10.46 26.37
N ASP A 313 22.92 -9.48 25.47
CA ASP A 313 21.89 -9.47 24.43
C ASP A 313 22.13 -10.57 23.38
N GLU A 314 23.39 -10.79 23.01
CA GLU A 314 23.78 -11.88 22.12
C GLU A 314 23.37 -13.24 22.72
N ALA A 315 23.60 -13.43 24.03
CA ALA A 315 23.17 -14.64 24.72
C ALA A 315 21.64 -14.83 24.71
N VAL A 316 20.86 -13.76 24.73
CA VAL A 316 19.40 -13.84 24.56
C VAL A 316 19.04 -14.31 23.15
N VAL A 317 19.64 -13.73 22.11
CA VAL A 317 19.39 -14.13 20.71
C VAL A 317 19.62 -15.62 20.53
N GLN A 318 20.74 -16.14 21.05
CA GLN A 318 21.07 -17.57 20.97
C GLN A 318 20.01 -18.43 21.66
N ARG A 319 19.58 -18.10 22.88
CA ARG A 319 18.48 -18.81 23.57
C ARG A 319 17.18 -18.82 22.76
N VAL A 320 16.84 -17.71 22.12
CA VAL A 320 15.62 -17.61 21.30
C VAL A 320 15.74 -18.48 20.05
N LYS A 321 16.90 -18.50 19.38
CA LYS A 321 17.17 -19.34 18.21
C LYS A 321 17.13 -20.83 18.56
N GLU A 322 17.80 -21.24 19.63
CA GLU A 322 17.83 -22.64 20.10
C GLU A 322 16.41 -23.16 20.34
N ARG A 323 15.57 -22.37 21.01
CA ARG A 323 14.17 -22.70 21.25
C ARG A 323 13.37 -22.94 19.95
N ARG A 324 13.76 -22.31 18.84
CA ARG A 324 13.05 -22.38 17.56
C ARG A 324 13.69 -23.33 16.55
N GLY A 325 14.72 -24.09 16.93
CA GLY A 325 15.46 -24.93 15.99
C GLY A 325 16.23 -24.10 14.95
N GLY A 326 16.70 -22.91 15.34
CA GLY A 326 17.59 -22.05 14.56
C GLY A 326 16.92 -21.00 13.68
N LYS A 327 15.58 -20.95 13.58
CA LYS A 327 14.86 -19.96 12.75
C LYS A 327 13.92 -19.08 13.55
N LEU A 328 14.09 -17.77 13.45
CA LEU A 328 13.23 -16.80 14.13
C LEU A 328 11.89 -16.63 13.39
N ILE A 329 10.78 -16.59 14.13
CA ILE A 329 9.48 -16.18 13.58
C ILE A 329 9.30 -14.67 13.67
N ALA A 330 8.29 -14.12 12.99
CA ALA A 330 8.00 -12.67 12.99
C ALA A 330 7.94 -12.06 14.40
N LEU A 331 7.26 -12.73 15.34
CA LEU A 331 7.22 -12.28 16.74
C LEU A 331 8.59 -12.27 17.42
N ASP A 332 9.45 -13.27 17.16
CA ASP A 332 10.78 -13.29 17.75
C ASP A 332 11.63 -12.14 17.18
N LYS A 333 11.53 -11.90 15.86
CA LYS A 333 12.22 -10.79 15.18
C LYS A 333 11.74 -9.41 15.66
N ALA A 334 10.47 -9.30 16.05
CA ALA A 334 9.90 -8.09 16.65
C ALA A 334 10.43 -7.85 18.07
N LEU A 335 10.44 -8.87 18.92
CA LEU A 335 10.86 -8.77 20.32
C LEU A 335 12.36 -8.53 20.46
N LEU A 336 13.19 -9.07 19.56
CA LEU A 336 14.65 -8.96 19.63
C LEU A 336 15.19 -7.56 19.33
N HIS A 337 14.33 -6.59 18.97
CA HIS A 337 14.65 -5.16 19.09
C HIS A 337 14.92 -4.75 20.55
N ALA A 338 14.45 -5.53 21.53
CA ALA A 338 14.69 -5.34 22.96
C ALA A 338 14.94 -6.71 23.63
N PRO A 339 16.16 -7.27 23.55
CA PRO A 339 16.45 -8.63 24.03
C PRO A 339 16.04 -8.91 25.49
N PRO A 340 16.22 -8.01 26.47
CA PRO A 340 15.72 -8.24 27.83
C PRO A 340 14.20 -8.44 27.90
N VAL A 341 13.45 -7.74 27.04
CA VAL A 341 11.99 -7.94 26.90
C VAL A 341 11.71 -9.29 26.27
N ALA A 342 12.43 -9.67 25.20
CA ALA A 342 12.28 -10.96 24.54
C ALA A 342 12.48 -12.14 25.51
N ASP A 343 13.52 -12.09 26.34
CA ASP A 343 13.84 -13.17 27.29
C ASP A 343 12.74 -13.33 28.36
N GLY A 344 12.35 -12.22 28.99
CA GLY A 344 11.27 -12.20 29.98
C GLY A 344 9.93 -12.65 29.40
N TRP A 345 9.58 -12.14 28.21
CA TRP A 345 8.38 -12.53 27.46
C TRP A 345 8.33 -14.03 27.21
N ASN A 346 9.45 -14.59 26.76
CA ASN A 346 9.57 -16.00 26.42
C ASN A 346 9.47 -16.91 27.64
N SER A 347 10.05 -16.51 28.77
CA SER A 347 9.95 -17.21 30.04
C SER A 347 8.50 -17.21 30.55
N PHE A 348 7.90 -16.03 30.69
CA PHE A 348 6.55 -15.89 31.24
C PHE A 348 5.50 -16.63 30.41
N LEU A 349 5.48 -16.43 29.09
CA LEU A 349 4.47 -17.07 28.24
C LEU A 349 4.67 -18.58 28.09
N LYS A 350 5.90 -19.09 28.27
CA LYS A 350 6.13 -20.54 28.36
C LYS A 350 5.40 -21.11 29.58
N SER A 351 5.52 -20.48 30.75
CA SER A 351 4.81 -20.93 31.95
C SER A 351 3.30 -20.95 31.75
N ILE A 352 2.72 -19.90 31.17
CA ILE A 352 1.27 -19.84 30.86
C ILE A 352 0.82 -20.99 29.94
N ARG A 353 1.58 -21.27 28.88
CA ARG A 353 1.21 -22.28 27.87
C ARG A 353 1.45 -23.72 28.30
N THR A 354 2.48 -24.00 29.09
CA THR A 354 2.95 -25.37 29.29
C THR A 354 3.15 -25.79 30.74
N GLN A 355 2.99 -24.89 31.72
CA GLN A 355 3.21 -25.19 33.15
C GLN A 355 1.97 -24.94 34.02
N THR A 356 0.84 -24.63 33.41
CA THR A 356 -0.47 -24.52 34.05
C THR A 356 -1.19 -25.87 34.06
N THR A 357 -2.23 -25.99 34.88
CA THR A 357 -3.10 -27.18 34.98
C THR A 357 -4.32 -27.15 34.08
N LEU A 358 -4.54 -26.03 33.36
CA LEU A 358 -5.66 -25.89 32.44
C LEU A 358 -5.60 -26.91 31.30
N THR A 359 -6.76 -27.44 30.95
CA THR A 359 -6.92 -28.23 29.73
C THR A 359 -6.65 -27.35 28.51
N ASP A 360 -6.18 -27.98 27.43
CA ASP A 360 -5.93 -27.29 26.17
C ASP A 360 -7.21 -26.59 25.65
N SER A 361 -8.39 -27.20 25.80
CA SER A 361 -9.63 -26.59 25.30
C SER A 361 -9.99 -25.30 26.05
N VAL A 362 -9.80 -25.26 27.38
CA VAL A 362 -10.03 -24.06 28.19
C VAL A 362 -9.01 -22.99 27.87
N ARG A 363 -7.72 -23.35 27.84
CA ARG A 363 -6.64 -22.41 27.60
C ARG A 363 -6.72 -21.80 26.19
N GLU A 364 -6.88 -22.63 25.17
CA GLU A 364 -6.91 -22.18 23.78
C GLU A 364 -8.22 -21.45 23.43
N LEU A 365 -9.34 -21.74 24.11
CA LEU A 365 -10.57 -20.93 24.01
C LEU A 365 -10.34 -19.52 24.54
N ALA A 366 -9.77 -19.38 25.74
CA ALA A 366 -9.49 -18.08 26.34
C ALA A 366 -8.56 -17.25 25.43
N ILE A 367 -7.49 -17.87 24.91
CA ILE A 367 -6.54 -17.22 24.00
C ILE A 367 -7.24 -16.79 22.70
N SER A 368 -7.94 -17.71 22.04
CA SER A 368 -8.60 -17.43 20.75
C SER A 368 -9.67 -16.33 20.89
N ARG A 369 -10.38 -16.28 22.02
CA ARG A 369 -11.36 -15.23 22.27
C ARG A 369 -10.71 -13.87 22.51
N VAL A 370 -9.58 -13.80 23.24
CA VAL A 370 -8.80 -12.56 23.35
C VAL A 370 -8.34 -12.08 21.98
N ALA A 371 -7.78 -12.97 21.17
CA ALA A 371 -7.34 -12.66 19.82
C ALA A 371 -8.47 -12.06 18.95
N ALA A 372 -9.65 -12.67 18.97
CA ALA A 372 -10.82 -12.19 18.22
C ALA A 372 -11.30 -10.81 18.71
N LEU A 373 -11.44 -10.62 20.02
CA LEU A 373 -11.91 -9.36 20.61
C LEU A 373 -10.96 -8.19 20.29
N ASN A 374 -9.66 -8.44 20.36
CA ASN A 374 -8.62 -7.45 20.13
C ASN A 374 -8.17 -7.36 18.66
N GLN A 375 -8.74 -8.17 17.76
CA GLN A 375 -8.31 -8.29 16.35
C GLN A 375 -6.82 -8.66 16.18
N ALA A 376 -6.27 -9.42 17.12
CA ALA A 376 -4.89 -9.89 17.09
C ALA A 376 -4.78 -11.17 16.23
N TRP A 377 -4.85 -11.03 14.91
CA TRP A 377 -4.96 -12.18 14.04
C TRP A 377 -3.70 -13.06 13.94
N TYR A 378 -2.52 -12.52 14.26
CA TYR A 378 -1.31 -13.33 14.39
C TYR A 378 -1.44 -14.35 15.54
N GLU A 379 -2.06 -13.91 16.65
CA GLU A 379 -2.39 -14.76 17.80
C GLU A 379 -3.47 -15.78 17.43
N TRP A 380 -4.51 -15.33 16.73
CA TRP A 380 -5.57 -16.20 16.23
C TRP A 380 -5.03 -17.33 15.35
N ASP A 381 -4.22 -17.01 14.35
CA ASP A 381 -3.66 -17.97 13.40
C ASP A 381 -2.77 -19.02 14.10
N ALA A 382 -2.12 -18.64 15.19
CA ALA A 382 -1.30 -19.56 15.99
C ALA A 382 -2.13 -20.46 16.91
N HIS A 383 -3.25 -19.97 17.46
CA HIS A 383 -3.96 -20.61 18.57
C HIS A 383 -5.28 -21.29 18.19
N ALA A 384 -6.05 -20.75 17.23
CA ALA A 384 -7.29 -21.38 16.77
C ALA A 384 -7.08 -22.83 16.26
N PRO A 385 -5.99 -23.16 15.53
CA PRO A 385 -5.72 -24.55 15.15
C PRO A 385 -5.49 -25.49 16.35
N LEU A 386 -4.90 -24.97 17.44
CA LEU A 386 -4.68 -25.74 18.68
C LEU A 386 -6.01 -26.04 19.37
N LEU A 387 -6.92 -25.05 19.42
CA LEU A 387 -8.27 -25.26 19.92
C LEU A 387 -9.03 -26.32 19.13
N LYS A 388 -9.00 -26.24 17.78
CA LYS A 388 -9.62 -27.24 16.89
C LYS A 388 -9.07 -28.65 17.14
N LYS A 389 -7.76 -28.77 17.38
CA LYS A 389 -7.09 -30.05 17.65
C LYS A 389 -7.61 -30.76 18.92
N THR A 390 -8.14 -30.01 19.88
CA THR A 390 -8.73 -30.61 21.10
C THR A 390 -9.99 -31.43 20.82
N LYS A 391 -10.70 -31.13 19.72
CA LYS A 391 -11.98 -31.73 19.32
C LYS A 391 -13.11 -31.58 20.36
N VAL A 392 -12.93 -30.72 21.37
CA VAL A 392 -13.96 -30.42 22.36
C VAL A 392 -15.03 -29.50 21.77
N LEU A 393 -14.61 -28.55 20.92
CA LEU A 393 -15.50 -27.67 20.15
C LEU A 393 -15.46 -28.06 18.68
N SER A 394 -16.59 -27.95 17.98
CA SER A 394 -16.62 -28.13 16.53
C SER A 394 -15.88 -26.98 15.83
N ASP A 395 -15.36 -27.25 14.63
CA ASP A 395 -14.71 -26.22 13.82
C ASP A 395 -15.64 -25.02 13.56
N GLU A 396 -16.94 -25.27 13.36
CA GLU A 396 -17.95 -24.23 13.21
C GLU A 396 -18.07 -23.35 14.46
N THR A 397 -18.08 -23.96 15.65
CA THR A 397 -18.08 -23.23 16.92
C THR A 397 -16.80 -22.43 17.09
N VAL A 398 -15.64 -22.97 16.71
CA VAL A 398 -14.38 -22.21 16.76
C VAL A 398 -14.44 -21.00 15.83
N GLU A 399 -15.00 -21.12 14.63
CA GLU A 399 -15.14 -19.97 13.71
C GLU A 399 -16.07 -18.88 14.29
N LYS A 400 -17.11 -19.25 15.05
CA LYS A 400 -18.02 -18.30 15.73
C LYS A 400 -17.32 -17.43 16.78
N ILE A 401 -16.20 -17.89 17.37
CA ILE A 401 -15.44 -17.10 18.35
C ILE A 401 -14.99 -15.75 17.77
N LYS A 402 -14.79 -15.65 16.44
CA LYS A 402 -14.42 -14.40 15.75
C LYS A 402 -15.51 -13.34 15.80
N ASP A 403 -16.77 -13.73 15.92
CA ASP A 403 -17.88 -12.81 16.07
C ASP A 403 -17.92 -12.29 17.51
N LYS A 404 -17.65 -10.99 17.67
CA LYS A 404 -17.64 -10.33 18.98
C LYS A 404 -19.04 -10.27 19.62
N SER A 405 -20.10 -10.41 18.83
CA SER A 405 -21.48 -10.45 19.31
C SER A 405 -21.93 -11.84 19.75
N TRP A 406 -21.20 -12.89 19.36
CA TRP A 406 -21.50 -14.26 19.74
C TRP A 406 -21.36 -14.44 21.25
N SER A 407 -22.38 -15.05 21.87
CA SER A 407 -22.52 -15.14 23.33
C SER A 407 -22.24 -16.53 23.90
N GLY A 408 -21.74 -17.45 23.06
CA GLY A 408 -21.36 -18.80 23.48
C GLY A 408 -22.45 -19.84 23.28
N GLU A 409 -23.42 -19.59 22.40
CA GLU A 409 -24.49 -20.55 22.11
C GLU A 409 -23.91 -21.90 21.69
N GLY A 410 -24.28 -22.96 22.42
CA GLY A 410 -23.81 -24.34 22.18
C GLY A 410 -22.55 -24.76 22.93
N LEU A 411 -21.97 -23.88 23.76
CA LEU A 411 -20.89 -24.26 24.68
C LEU A 411 -21.41 -25.00 25.92
N ASP A 412 -20.60 -25.90 26.48
CA ASP A 412 -20.85 -26.41 27.82
C ASP A 412 -20.64 -25.32 28.89
N GLU A 413 -21.07 -25.60 30.13
CA GLU A 413 -21.04 -24.62 31.21
C GLU A 413 -19.62 -24.09 31.50
N LYS A 414 -18.60 -24.93 31.38
CA LYS A 414 -17.20 -24.55 31.65
C LYS A 414 -16.68 -23.60 30.58
N HIS A 415 -16.87 -23.94 29.31
CA HIS A 415 -16.40 -23.14 28.18
C HIS A 415 -17.20 -21.83 28.09
N ALA A 416 -18.51 -21.85 28.36
CA ALA A 416 -19.32 -20.64 28.44
C ALA A 416 -18.83 -19.69 29.55
N ALA A 417 -18.53 -20.21 30.75
CA ALA A 417 -17.98 -19.40 31.84
C ALA A 417 -16.61 -18.79 31.49
N VAL A 418 -15.73 -19.55 30.83
CA VAL A 418 -14.43 -19.06 30.35
C VAL A 418 -14.61 -17.97 29.30
N LEU A 419 -15.51 -18.13 28.35
CA LEU A 419 -15.84 -17.13 27.32
C LEU A 419 -16.32 -15.82 27.98
N GLU A 420 -17.32 -15.91 28.86
CA GLU A 420 -17.91 -14.73 29.53
C GLU A 420 -16.91 -13.98 30.42
N TYR A 421 -16.02 -14.72 31.09
CA TYR A 421 -14.95 -14.18 31.92
C TYR A 421 -13.88 -13.51 31.06
N THR A 422 -13.49 -14.15 29.95
CA THR A 422 -12.53 -13.62 28.97
C THR A 422 -13.04 -12.30 28.37
N ASP A 423 -14.31 -12.25 27.98
CA ASP A 423 -14.94 -11.04 27.43
C ASP A 423 -14.91 -9.89 28.45
N ALA A 424 -15.24 -10.18 29.71
CA ALA A 424 -15.26 -9.18 30.78
C ALA A 424 -13.86 -8.63 31.07
N MET A 425 -12.85 -9.49 31.16
CA MET A 425 -11.46 -9.08 31.38
C MET A 425 -10.86 -8.31 30.20
N THR A 426 -11.30 -8.59 28.97
CA THR A 426 -10.71 -8.03 27.75
C THR A 426 -11.32 -6.69 27.37
N VAL A 427 -12.66 -6.57 27.33
CA VAL A 427 -13.34 -5.37 26.83
C VAL A 427 -13.40 -4.26 27.88
N GLY A 428 -13.68 -4.62 29.14
CA GLY A 428 -13.90 -3.64 30.21
C GLY A 428 -12.95 -3.73 31.39
N CYS A 429 -12.11 -4.78 31.46
CA CYS A 429 -11.22 -5.10 32.59
C CYS A 429 -11.92 -5.25 33.96
N VAL A 430 -13.25 -5.11 34.01
CA VAL A 430 -14.07 -5.25 35.21
C VAL A 430 -14.90 -6.52 35.09
N VAL A 431 -14.57 -7.51 35.92
CA VAL A 431 -15.36 -8.73 36.06
C VAL A 431 -16.41 -8.53 37.15
N LYS A 432 -17.69 -8.51 36.75
CA LYS A 432 -18.80 -8.46 37.72
C LYS A 432 -18.80 -9.71 38.59
N GLN A 433 -19.17 -9.56 39.87
CA GLN A 433 -19.16 -10.65 40.86
C GLN A 433 -19.88 -11.92 40.36
N ALA A 434 -21.04 -11.77 39.72
CA ALA A 434 -21.79 -12.91 39.17
C ALA A 434 -20.99 -13.75 38.15
N LYS A 435 -20.16 -13.11 37.31
CA LYS A 435 -19.29 -13.81 36.34
C LYS A 435 -18.12 -14.51 37.03
N PHE A 436 -17.55 -13.85 38.06
CA PHE A 436 -16.49 -14.44 38.86
C PHE A 436 -16.99 -15.67 39.64
N ASP A 437 -18.15 -15.56 40.29
CA ASP A 437 -18.76 -16.66 41.04
C ASP A 437 -19.11 -17.84 40.13
N LYS A 438 -19.62 -17.55 38.92
CA LYS A 438 -19.88 -18.58 37.89
C LYS A 438 -18.60 -19.35 37.53
N LEU A 439 -17.49 -18.64 37.28
CA LEU A 439 -16.21 -19.28 36.99
C LEU A 439 -15.70 -20.09 38.19
N LYS A 440 -15.73 -19.50 39.40
CA LYS A 440 -15.28 -20.14 40.64
C LYS A 440 -16.10 -21.39 40.99
N GLY A 441 -17.38 -21.43 40.64
CA GLY A 441 -18.23 -22.61 40.82
C GLY A 441 -17.83 -23.81 39.96
N LEU A 442 -17.09 -23.58 38.87
CA LEU A 442 -16.76 -24.60 37.86
C LEU A 442 -15.28 -25.01 37.83
N PHE A 443 -14.41 -24.21 38.45
CA PHE A 443 -12.95 -24.36 38.44
C PHE A 443 -12.37 -24.25 39.85
N LYS A 444 -11.28 -24.97 40.12
CA LYS A 444 -10.53 -24.83 41.38
C LYS A 444 -9.89 -23.46 41.47
N GLU A 445 -9.59 -22.99 42.67
CA GLU A 445 -8.98 -21.66 42.88
C GLU A 445 -7.68 -21.47 42.08
N ARG A 446 -6.84 -22.52 42.00
CA ARG A 446 -5.67 -22.53 41.12
C ARG A 446 -6.02 -22.33 39.66
N GLU A 447 -7.02 -23.04 39.14
CA GLU A 447 -7.45 -22.93 37.74
C GLU A 447 -8.05 -21.55 37.46
N VAL A 448 -8.77 -20.95 38.41
CA VAL A 448 -9.28 -19.57 38.28
C VAL A 448 -8.13 -18.57 38.15
N VAL A 449 -7.07 -18.71 38.96
CA VAL A 449 -5.85 -17.88 38.83
C VAL A 449 -5.17 -18.12 37.48
N GLU A 450 -5.04 -19.37 37.06
CA GLU A 450 -4.41 -19.72 35.78
C GLU A 450 -5.21 -19.18 34.58
N ILE A 451 -6.56 -19.27 34.59
CA ILE A 451 -7.43 -18.68 33.55
C ILE A 451 -7.25 -17.16 33.52
N THR A 452 -7.26 -16.52 34.68
CA THR A 452 -7.05 -15.07 34.82
C THR A 452 -5.68 -14.67 34.26
N ALA A 453 -4.64 -15.42 34.59
CA ALA A 453 -3.29 -15.19 34.10
C ALA A 453 -3.17 -15.43 32.59
N THR A 454 -3.84 -16.45 32.04
CA THR A 454 -3.90 -16.68 30.58
C THR A 454 -4.56 -15.51 29.86
N VAL A 455 -5.74 -15.08 30.31
CA VAL A 455 -6.47 -13.95 29.67
C VAL A 455 -5.67 -12.66 29.78
N ALA A 456 -5.05 -12.37 30.93
CA ALA A 456 -4.20 -11.19 31.11
C ALA A 456 -2.94 -11.23 30.23
N ALA A 457 -2.25 -12.38 30.20
CA ALA A 457 -1.04 -12.56 29.39
C ALA A 457 -1.33 -12.39 27.90
N TYR A 458 -2.43 -12.94 27.40
CA TYR A 458 -2.79 -12.81 25.99
C TYR A 458 -3.39 -11.45 25.63
N ASN A 459 -3.94 -10.72 26.60
CA ASN A 459 -4.21 -9.28 26.43
C ASN A 459 -2.91 -8.46 26.30
N CYS A 460 -1.82 -8.87 26.96
CA CYS A 460 -0.50 -8.28 26.74
C CYS A 460 0.05 -8.64 25.34
N VAL A 461 -0.06 -9.92 24.95
CA VAL A 461 0.37 -10.42 23.63
C VAL A 461 -0.35 -9.70 22.50
N SER A 462 -1.67 -9.71 22.49
CA SER A 462 -2.48 -9.03 21.47
C SER A 462 -2.18 -7.55 21.35
N ARG A 463 -1.97 -6.83 22.46
CA ARG A 463 -1.59 -5.41 22.42
C ARG A 463 -0.24 -5.17 21.78
N PHE A 464 0.74 -6.03 22.02
CA PHE A 464 2.04 -5.95 21.34
C PHE A 464 1.92 -6.27 19.85
N LEU A 465 1.25 -7.39 19.51
CA LEU A 465 1.07 -7.86 18.14
C LEU A 465 0.34 -6.83 17.28
N VAL A 466 -0.78 -6.30 17.77
CA VAL A 466 -1.60 -5.34 17.04
C VAL A 466 -0.88 -3.99 16.96
N ALA A 467 -0.30 -3.49 18.05
CA ALA A 467 0.36 -2.18 18.03
C ALA A 467 1.51 -2.11 17.03
N LEU A 468 2.24 -3.21 16.84
CA LEU A 468 3.35 -3.31 15.89
C LEU A 468 2.97 -3.90 14.52
N ASP A 469 1.75 -4.41 14.35
CA ASP A 469 1.32 -5.16 13.16
C ASP A 469 2.26 -6.35 12.83
N VAL A 470 2.55 -7.16 13.85
CA VAL A 470 3.42 -8.34 13.71
C VAL A 470 2.80 -9.34 12.72
N GLY A 471 3.60 -9.76 11.74
CA GLY A 471 3.17 -10.65 10.66
C GLY A 471 2.20 -9.99 9.66
N GLU A 472 2.15 -8.65 9.64
CA GLU A 472 1.44 -7.88 8.60
C GLU A 472 -0.06 -8.22 8.54
N MET A 473 -0.62 -8.53 9.71
CA MET A 473 -1.95 -9.10 9.83
C MET A 473 -3.06 -8.07 9.60
N ALA A 474 -2.77 -6.78 9.79
CA ALA A 474 -3.75 -5.72 9.52
C ALA A 474 -4.15 -5.69 8.04
N GLU A 475 -3.18 -5.83 7.13
CA GLU A 475 -3.47 -5.93 5.70
C GLU A 475 -4.24 -7.22 5.37
N LYS A 476 -3.76 -8.36 5.88
CA LYS A 476 -4.37 -9.68 5.61
C LYS A 476 -5.83 -9.76 6.06
N TYR A 477 -6.17 -9.16 7.20
CA TYR A 477 -7.50 -9.26 7.82
C TYR A 477 -8.33 -7.97 7.72
N GLY A 478 -7.86 -6.95 6.99
CA GLY A 478 -8.59 -5.70 6.80
C GLY A 478 -8.83 -4.91 8.09
N VAL A 479 -7.87 -4.94 9.02
CA VAL A 479 -7.94 -4.13 10.24
C VAL A 479 -7.57 -2.69 9.89
N ASP A 480 -8.48 -1.75 10.19
CA ASP A 480 -8.16 -0.34 10.02
C ASP A 480 -7.20 0.11 11.14
N MET A 481 -6.04 0.57 10.70
CA MET A 481 -4.91 0.93 11.55
C MET A 481 -4.57 2.42 11.43
N LYS A 482 -5.42 3.19 10.73
CA LYS A 482 -5.24 4.62 10.45
C LYS A 482 -6.18 5.51 11.25
#